data_AF-A0AAV0W1E6-F1
#
_entry.id   AF-A0AAV0W1E6-F1
#
_cell.length_a   1.000
_cell.length_b   1.000
_cell.length_c   1.000
_cell.angle_alpha   90.00
_cell.angle_beta   90.00
_cell.angle_gamma   90.00
#
_symmetry.space_group_name_H-M   'P 1'
#
loop_
_entity.id
_entity.type
_entity.pdbx_description
1 polymer ?
#
loop_
_entity_poly.entity_id
_entity_poly.type
_entity_poly.pdbx_seq_one_letter_code
_entity_poly.pdbx_strand_id
1 'polypeptide(L)'
;MNATTENNMTRNESQGLLNKLQSLETCFMCILWGFLLNRLNVVSEKLQKVEIDCGLVVELYDSLIQLITNTRENFDEFEKKEIEKSVTKEYKDLKTRKKIKSIFYDETRHNDLITSGREKFKIDTFLVILDHLLNELNKRRAAYQNFFFHLLLLSCSNVYHMMILLKELHNLMKYTMMIWI
;
A
#
# COMPACT_ATOMS: atom_id res chain seq x y z
N MET A 1 35.93 3.43 -7.16
CA MET A 1 36.19 2.06 -6.64
C MET A 1 36.41 1.17 -7.85
N ASN A 2 37.59 0.55 -7.97
CA ASN A 2 37.93 -0.28 -9.14
C ASN A 2 37.26 -1.66 -9.00
N ALA A 3 36.42 -2.02 -9.97
CA ALA A 3 35.61 -3.25 -10.00
C ALA A 3 36.42 -4.56 -10.12
N THR A 4 37.75 -4.50 -10.05
CA THR A 4 38.67 -5.63 -10.31
C THR A 4 39.25 -6.27 -9.06
N THR A 5 38.96 -5.74 -7.86
CA THR A 5 39.47 -6.30 -6.59
C THR A 5 38.58 -7.39 -5.97
N GLU A 6 37.34 -7.55 -6.44
CA GLU A 6 36.37 -8.48 -5.86
C GLU A 6 36.29 -9.81 -6.63
N ASN A 7 35.96 -10.91 -5.93
CA ASN A 7 35.81 -12.22 -6.55
C ASN A 7 34.56 -12.27 -7.45
N ASN A 8 34.62 -13.10 -8.50
CA ASN A 8 33.57 -13.23 -9.52
C ASN A 8 32.18 -13.57 -8.95
N MET A 9 32.09 -14.30 -7.84
CA MET A 9 30.81 -14.58 -7.16
C MET A 9 30.18 -13.28 -6.65
N THR A 10 30.93 -12.49 -5.88
CA THR A 10 30.47 -11.20 -5.33
C THR A 10 30.08 -10.22 -6.44
N ARG A 11 30.84 -10.20 -7.54
CA ARG A 11 30.50 -9.39 -8.73
C ARG A 11 29.19 -9.83 -9.38
N ASN A 12 28.98 -11.13 -9.56
CA ASN A 12 27.74 -11.63 -10.15
C ASN A 12 26.54 -11.41 -9.23
N GLU A 13 26.72 -11.56 -7.92
CA GLU A 13 25.69 -11.28 -6.92
C GLU A 13 25.28 -9.81 -6.92
N SER A 14 26.25 -8.90 -6.84
CA SER A 14 26.02 -7.45 -6.88
C SER A 14 25.36 -7.01 -8.19
N GLN A 15 25.80 -7.52 -9.33
CA GLN A 15 25.15 -7.26 -10.62
C GLN A 15 23.71 -7.78 -10.66
N GLY A 16 23.46 -8.97 -10.10
CA GLY A 16 22.13 -9.55 -9.99
C GLY A 16 21.19 -8.70 -9.13
N LEU A 17 21.69 -8.13 -8.02
CA LEU A 17 20.94 -7.19 -7.18
C LEU A 17 20.66 -5.88 -7.91
N LEU A 18 21.66 -5.31 -8.59
CA LEU A 18 21.49 -4.08 -9.37
C LEU A 18 20.39 -4.25 -10.41
N ASN A 19 20.39 -5.36 -11.14
CA ASN A 19 19.37 -5.68 -12.15
C ASN A 19 17.96 -5.82 -11.54
N LYS A 20 17.85 -6.28 -10.29
CA LYS A 20 16.56 -6.31 -9.56
C LYS A 20 16.13 -4.91 -9.18
N LEU A 21 17.02 -4.10 -8.62
CA LEU A 21 16.71 -2.72 -8.21
C LEU A 21 16.34 -1.83 -9.40
N GLN A 22 16.91 -2.09 -10.58
CA GLN A 22 16.64 -1.37 -11.83
C GLN A 22 15.46 -1.96 -12.63
N SER A 23 14.75 -2.95 -12.09
CA SER A 23 13.54 -3.46 -12.72
C SER A 23 12.41 -2.44 -12.66
N LEU A 24 11.57 -2.45 -13.70
CA LEU A 24 10.41 -1.58 -13.84
C LEU A 24 9.54 -1.62 -12.58
N GLU A 25 9.26 -2.83 -12.09
CA GLU A 25 8.44 -3.05 -10.90
C GLU A 25 9.07 -2.44 -9.65
N THR A 26 10.39 -2.55 -9.48
CA THR A 26 11.05 -2.00 -8.29
C THR A 26 11.05 -0.47 -8.33
N CYS A 27 11.35 0.13 -9.47
CA CYS A 27 11.26 1.58 -9.66
C CYS A 27 9.84 2.09 -9.42
N PHE A 28 8.84 1.38 -9.94
CA PHE A 28 7.42 1.69 -9.71
C PHE A 28 7.08 1.67 -8.24
N MET A 29 7.46 0.60 -7.54
CA MET A 29 7.19 0.43 -6.12
C MET A 29 7.86 1.51 -5.28
N CYS A 30 9.08 1.94 -5.60
CA CYS A 30 9.74 3.05 -4.90
C CYS A 30 8.95 4.37 -5.04
N ILE A 31 8.44 4.68 -6.23
CA ILE A 31 7.66 5.90 -6.46
C ILE A 31 6.32 5.83 -5.72
N LEU A 32 5.61 4.71 -5.86
CA LEU A 32 4.33 4.49 -5.20
C LEU A 32 4.47 4.61 -3.67
N TRP A 33 5.40 3.87 -3.08
CA TRP A 33 5.62 3.91 -1.63
C TRP A 33 6.11 5.28 -1.16
N GLY A 34 7.02 5.93 -1.89
CA GLY A 34 7.47 7.28 -1.56
C GLY A 34 6.30 8.28 -1.50
N PHE A 35 5.39 8.20 -2.48
CA PHE A 35 4.19 9.03 -2.50
C PHE A 35 3.24 8.71 -1.33
N LEU A 36 2.90 7.43 -1.13
CA LEU A 36 1.95 6.99 -0.10
C LEU A 36 2.48 7.29 1.31
N LEU A 37 3.73 6.91 1.60
CA LEU A 37 4.34 7.10 2.92
C LEU A 37 4.47 8.58 3.26
N ASN A 38 4.83 9.43 2.29
CA ASN A 38 4.88 10.87 2.53
C ASN A 38 3.50 11.43 2.93
N ARG A 39 2.44 11.05 2.21
CA ARG A 39 1.07 11.51 2.53
C ARG A 39 0.60 10.98 3.88
N LEU A 40 0.85 9.70 4.17
CA LEU A 40 0.54 9.08 5.45
C LEU A 40 1.28 9.75 6.60
N ASN A 41 2.56 10.06 6.43
CA ASN A 41 3.37 10.72 7.44
C ASN A 41 2.83 12.12 7.77
N VAL A 42 2.51 12.94 6.76
CA VAL A 42 1.94 14.28 6.97
C VAL A 42 0.62 14.23 7.74
N VAL A 43 -0.25 13.25 7.46
CA VAL A 43 -1.49 13.07 8.22
C VAL A 43 -1.17 12.58 9.64
N SER A 44 -0.27 11.61 9.80
CA SER A 44 0.15 11.07 11.10
C SER A 44 0.68 12.17 12.02
N GLU A 45 1.56 13.04 11.52
CA GLU A 45 2.09 14.19 12.27
C GLU A 45 0.99 15.14 12.73
N LYS A 46 -0.03 15.38 11.89
CA LYS A 46 -1.18 16.20 12.27
C LYS A 46 -1.99 15.52 13.37
N LEU A 47 -2.25 14.22 13.25
CA LEU A 47 -3.02 13.44 14.22
C LEU A 47 -2.36 13.36 15.60
N GLN A 48 -1.04 13.47 15.67
CA GLN A 48 -0.29 13.44 16.92
C GLN A 48 -0.23 14.79 17.66
N LYS A 49 -0.84 15.84 17.11
CA LYS A 49 -0.90 17.15 17.80
C LYS A 49 -1.87 17.08 18.98
N VAL A 50 -1.43 17.64 20.12
CA VAL A 50 -2.17 17.61 21.40
C VAL A 50 -3.55 18.29 21.33
N GLU A 51 -3.69 19.31 20.50
CA GLU A 51 -4.91 20.13 20.40
C GLU A 51 -5.79 19.76 19.19
N ILE A 52 -5.68 18.55 18.66
CA ILE A 52 -6.45 18.19 17.47
C ILE A 52 -7.94 17.99 17.76
N ASP A 53 -8.78 18.64 16.95
CA ASP A 53 -10.23 18.43 16.95
C ASP A 53 -10.60 17.08 16.34
N CYS A 54 -11.51 16.34 17.00
CA CYS A 54 -11.96 15.03 16.54
C CYS A 54 -12.73 15.09 15.22
N GLY A 55 -13.43 16.19 14.92
CA GLY A 55 -14.03 16.42 13.61
C GLY A 55 -12.96 16.53 12.51
N LEU A 56 -11.92 17.33 12.76
CA LEU A 56 -10.76 17.43 11.86
C LEU A 56 -10.05 16.09 11.65
N VAL A 57 -9.99 15.22 12.66
CA VAL A 57 -9.43 13.86 12.49
C VAL A 57 -10.19 13.06 11.42
N VAL A 58 -11.53 13.09 11.46
CA VAL A 58 -12.37 12.39 10.47
C VAL A 58 -12.14 12.98 9.07
N GLU A 59 -12.10 14.31 8.95
CA GLU A 59 -11.83 14.99 7.68
C GLU A 59 -10.44 14.66 7.10
N LEU A 60 -9.42 14.55 7.94
CA LEU A 60 -8.08 14.16 7.52
C LEU A 60 -8.06 12.73 6.95
N TYR A 61 -8.78 11.80 7.58
CA TYR A 61 -8.94 10.45 7.05
C TYR A 61 -9.76 10.43 5.76
N ASP A 62 -10.83 11.21 5.64
CA ASP A 62 -11.60 11.35 4.40
C ASP A 62 -10.73 11.82 3.23
N SER A 63 -9.93 12.86 3.46
CA SER A 63 -9.00 13.38 2.45
C SER A 63 -7.98 12.31 2.02
N LEU A 64 -7.45 11.54 2.97
CA LEU A 64 -6.48 10.49 2.69
C LEU A 64 -7.11 9.30 1.93
N ILE A 65 -8.33 8.89 2.31
CA ILE A 65 -9.10 7.85 1.61
C ILE A 65 -9.37 8.28 0.18
N GLN A 66 -9.85 9.51 -0.03
CA GLN A 66 -10.09 10.05 -1.37
C GLN A 66 -8.81 10.06 -2.21
N LEU A 67 -7.67 10.47 -1.64
CA LEU A 67 -6.39 10.45 -2.32
C LEU A 67 -5.99 9.04 -2.78
N ILE A 68 -6.18 8.02 -1.94
CA ILE A 68 -5.80 6.64 -2.26
C ILE A 68 -6.77 6.04 -3.29
N THR A 69 -8.06 6.35 -3.20
CA THR A 69 -9.05 5.96 -4.22
C THR A 69 -8.67 6.54 -5.58
N ASN A 70 -8.33 7.83 -5.66
CA ASN A 70 -7.86 8.44 -6.92
C ASN A 70 -6.56 7.80 -7.41
N THR A 71 -5.65 7.47 -6.49
CA THR A 71 -4.39 6.78 -6.81
C THR A 71 -4.67 5.42 -7.45
N ARG A 72 -5.66 4.67 -6.93
CA ARG A 72 -6.08 3.36 -7.44
C ARG A 72 -6.55 3.38 -8.89
N GLU A 73 -7.15 4.48 -9.32
CA GLU A 73 -7.61 4.67 -10.70
C GLU A 73 -6.47 5.10 -11.63
N ASN A 74 -5.41 5.70 -11.08
CA ASN A 74 -4.33 6.35 -11.84
C ASN A 74 -3.09 5.48 -12.06
N PHE A 75 -3.24 4.15 -12.23
CA PHE A 75 -2.11 3.25 -12.49
C PHE A 75 -1.21 3.74 -13.64
N ASP A 76 -1.83 4.11 -14.76
CA ASP A 76 -1.13 4.50 -15.99
C ASP A 76 -0.28 5.77 -15.80
N GLU A 77 -0.70 6.68 -14.92
CA GLU A 77 0.05 7.91 -14.61
C GLU A 77 1.34 7.59 -13.82
N PHE A 78 1.27 6.65 -12.89
CA PHE A 78 2.42 6.16 -12.13
C PHE A 78 3.38 5.38 -13.03
N GLU A 79 2.84 4.54 -13.92
CA GLU A 79 3.63 3.80 -14.91
C GLU A 79 4.38 4.75 -15.85
N LYS A 80 3.73 5.81 -16.34
CA LYS A 80 4.39 6.80 -17.21
C LYS A 80 5.57 7.50 -16.53
N LYS A 81 5.41 7.91 -15.25
CA LYS A 81 6.49 8.53 -14.45
C LYS A 81 7.67 7.61 -14.21
N GLU A 82 7.45 6.31 -14.31
CA GLU A 82 8.42 5.28 -14.01
C GLU A 82 9.21 4.86 -15.26
N ILE A 83 8.56 4.73 -16.43
CA ILE A 83 9.23 4.45 -17.72
C ILE A 83 10.30 5.50 -18.05
N GLU A 84 10.11 6.74 -17.61
CA GLU A 84 11.11 7.81 -17.78
C GLU A 84 12.36 7.61 -16.91
N LYS A 85 12.26 6.86 -15.80
CA LYS A 85 13.32 6.70 -14.78
C LYS A 85 13.97 5.32 -14.78
N SER A 86 13.30 4.29 -15.27
CA SER A 86 13.82 2.92 -15.26
C SER A 86 14.72 2.60 -16.43
N VAL A 87 15.72 1.74 -16.15
CA VAL A 87 16.63 1.21 -17.17
C VAL A 87 15.91 0.14 -18.01
N THR A 88 14.97 -0.59 -17.39
CA THR A 88 14.19 -1.64 -18.03
C THR A 88 12.77 -1.12 -18.27
N LYS A 89 12.29 -1.14 -19.52
CA LYS A 89 10.98 -0.57 -19.91
C LYS A 89 9.83 -1.58 -19.97
N GLU A 90 10.12 -2.85 -19.73
CA GLU A 90 9.16 -3.94 -19.82
C GLU A 90 9.00 -4.60 -18.45
N TYR A 91 7.76 -4.91 -18.10
CA TYR A 91 7.47 -5.77 -16.96
C TYR A 91 8.13 -7.12 -17.19
N LYS A 92 8.59 -7.74 -16.11
CA LYS A 92 8.94 -9.15 -16.12
C LYS A 92 7.66 -9.93 -16.35
N ASP A 93 7.40 -10.23 -17.62
CA ASP A 93 6.69 -11.45 -17.95
C ASP A 93 7.43 -12.56 -17.22
N LEU A 94 6.76 -13.20 -16.28
CA LEU A 94 7.19 -14.48 -15.78
C LEU A 94 7.21 -15.41 -17.01
N LYS A 95 8.34 -15.44 -17.72
CA LYS A 95 8.81 -16.58 -18.50
C LYS A 95 9.13 -17.72 -17.51
N THR A 96 8.26 -17.95 -16.52
CA THR A 96 8.19 -19.23 -15.86
C THR A 96 7.95 -20.22 -16.96
N ARG A 97 8.88 -21.17 -17.12
CA ARG A 97 8.72 -22.35 -17.98
C ARG A 97 7.29 -22.84 -17.78
N LYS A 98 6.43 -22.66 -18.78
CA LYS A 98 5.06 -23.21 -18.74
C LYS A 98 5.23 -24.70 -18.53
N LYS A 99 4.84 -25.21 -17.35
CA LYS A 99 4.82 -26.64 -17.11
C LYS A 99 3.64 -27.16 -17.92
N ILE A 100 3.90 -27.54 -19.17
CA ILE A 100 2.89 -28.16 -20.03
C ILE A 100 2.52 -29.47 -19.33
N LYS A 101 1.35 -29.52 -18.70
CA LYS A 101 0.78 -30.79 -18.22
C LYS A 101 0.51 -31.64 -19.47
N SER A 102 0.90 -32.90 -19.43
CA SER A 102 0.48 -33.87 -20.44
C SER A 102 -1.04 -33.94 -20.39
N ILE A 103 -1.71 -33.58 -21.48
CA ILE A 103 -3.15 -33.71 -21.63
C ILE A 103 -3.49 -35.15 -22.02
N PHE A 104 -4.63 -35.66 -21.57
CA PHE A 104 -5.21 -36.90 -22.09
C PHE A 104 -5.88 -36.64 -23.45
N TYR A 105 -6.08 -37.70 -24.25
CA TYR A 105 -6.53 -37.61 -25.65
C TYR A 105 -7.85 -36.82 -25.84
N ASP A 106 -8.69 -36.76 -24.80
CA ASP A 106 -10.02 -36.14 -24.84
C ASP A 106 -10.05 -34.72 -24.21
N GLU A 107 -8.92 -34.20 -23.73
CA GLU A 107 -8.85 -32.86 -23.14
C GLU A 107 -8.46 -31.80 -24.18
N THR A 108 -9.30 -30.78 -24.31
CA THR A 108 -8.96 -29.59 -25.12
C THR A 108 -8.24 -28.57 -24.23
N ARG A 109 -7.16 -27.95 -24.72
CA ARG A 109 -6.48 -26.86 -24.01
C ARG A 109 -7.47 -25.72 -23.78
N HIS A 110 -7.89 -25.51 -22.55
CA HIS A 110 -8.44 -24.22 -22.16
C HIS A 110 -7.31 -23.20 -22.30
N ASN A 111 -7.55 -22.16 -23.09
CA ASN A 111 -6.59 -21.09 -23.29
C ASN A 111 -6.53 -20.31 -21.96
N ASP A 112 -5.60 -20.68 -21.08
CA ASP A 112 -5.31 -19.90 -19.88
C ASP A 112 -5.06 -18.45 -20.34
N LEU A 113 -5.91 -17.51 -19.88
CA LEU A 113 -5.81 -16.10 -20.22
C LEU A 113 -4.37 -15.63 -19.98
N ILE A 114 -3.63 -15.35 -21.06
CA ILE A 114 -2.28 -14.82 -20.99
C ILE A 114 -2.41 -13.39 -20.45
N THR A 115 -2.36 -13.26 -19.13
CA THR A 115 -2.32 -11.97 -18.44
C THR A 115 -0.91 -11.43 -18.60
N SER A 116 -0.75 -10.26 -19.23
CA SER A 116 0.55 -9.63 -19.43
C SER A 116 1.23 -9.34 -18.08
N GLY A 117 2.56 -9.29 -18.03
CA GLY A 117 3.31 -8.94 -16.82
C GLY A 117 2.84 -7.62 -16.19
N ARG A 118 2.44 -6.66 -17.03
CA ARG A 118 1.80 -5.40 -16.63
C ARG A 118 0.51 -5.64 -15.86
N GLU A 119 -0.43 -6.36 -16.46
CA GLU A 119 -1.75 -6.58 -15.87
C GLU A 119 -1.64 -7.43 -14.60
N LYS A 120 -0.71 -8.39 -14.61
CA LYS A 120 -0.38 -9.17 -13.42
C LYS A 120 0.15 -8.29 -12.29
N PHE A 121 1.11 -7.41 -12.57
CA PHE A 121 1.64 -6.49 -11.56
C PHE A 121 0.56 -5.52 -11.05
N LYS A 122 -0.28 -5.00 -11.95
CA LYS A 122 -1.41 -4.13 -11.59
C LYS A 122 -2.37 -4.83 -10.63
N ILE A 123 -2.82 -6.04 -10.98
CA ILE A 123 -3.81 -6.78 -10.20
C ILE A 123 -3.20 -7.33 -8.90
N ASP A 124 -2.10 -8.06 -9.00
CA ASP A 124 -1.56 -8.85 -7.87
C ASP A 124 -0.80 -7.97 -6.86
N THR A 125 -0.33 -6.78 -7.27
CA THR A 125 0.50 -5.92 -6.42
C THR A 125 -0.14 -4.56 -6.20
N PHE A 126 -0.31 -3.77 -7.26
CA PHE A 126 -0.74 -2.37 -7.12
C PHE A 126 -2.13 -2.24 -6.49
N LEU A 127 -3.13 -2.95 -7.03
CA LEU A 127 -4.49 -2.91 -6.52
C LEU A 127 -4.56 -3.49 -5.10
N VAL A 128 -3.88 -4.61 -4.84
CA VAL A 128 -3.86 -5.26 -3.52
C VAL A 128 -3.36 -4.31 -2.43
N ILE A 129 -2.26 -3.58 -2.68
CA ILE A 129 -1.69 -2.64 -1.71
C ILE A 129 -2.69 -1.51 -1.40
N LEU A 130 -3.29 -0.92 -2.44
CA LEU A 130 -4.22 0.20 -2.26
C LEU A 130 -5.52 -0.25 -1.61
N ASP A 131 -6.04 -1.42 -1.97
CA ASP A 131 -7.25 -1.99 -1.37
C ASP A 131 -7.03 -2.30 0.12
N HIS A 132 -5.87 -2.87 0.46
CA HIS A 132 -5.52 -3.11 1.85
C HIS A 132 -5.41 -1.80 2.65
N LEU A 133 -4.75 -0.79 2.09
CA LEU A 133 -4.59 0.51 2.72
C LEU A 133 -5.94 1.22 2.90
N LEU A 134 -6.81 1.20 1.89
CA LEU A 134 -8.17 1.74 1.97
C LEU A 134 -8.96 1.07 3.09
N ASN A 135 -8.89 -0.25 3.21
CA ASN A 135 -9.59 -0.98 4.26
C ASN A 135 -9.12 -0.55 5.66
N GLU A 136 -7.81 -0.45 5.88
CA GLU A 136 -7.26 -0.03 7.17
C GLU A 136 -7.59 1.43 7.52
N LEU A 137 -7.57 2.34 6.55
CA LEU A 137 -7.95 3.73 6.77
C LEU A 137 -9.44 3.90 7.05
N ASN A 138 -10.30 3.19 6.34
CA ASN A 138 -11.74 3.20 6.59
C ASN A 138 -12.07 2.69 8.01
N LYS A 139 -11.39 1.61 8.46
CA LYS A 139 -11.55 1.12 9.84
C LYS A 139 -11.15 2.18 10.87
N ARG A 140 -10.00 2.83 10.69
CA ARG A 140 -9.53 3.88 11.61
C ARG A 140 -10.47 5.07 11.62
N ARG A 141 -10.89 5.55 10.45
CA ARG A 141 -11.86 6.63 10.30
C ARG A 141 -13.15 6.34 11.06
N ALA A 142 -13.71 5.13 10.87
CA ALA A 142 -14.94 4.72 11.54
C ALA A 142 -14.78 4.71 13.06
N ALA A 143 -13.63 4.27 13.58
CA ALA A 143 -13.35 4.31 15.02
C ALA A 143 -13.35 5.74 15.57
N TYR A 144 -12.66 6.68 14.89
CA TYR A 144 -12.64 8.09 15.31
C TYR A 144 -14.02 8.76 15.17
N GLN A 145 -14.78 8.41 14.14
CA GLN A 145 -16.13 8.91 13.95
C GLN A 145 -17.07 8.44 15.08
N ASN A 146 -17.00 7.16 15.46
CA ASN A 146 -17.76 6.63 16.59
C ASN A 146 -17.38 7.30 17.91
N PHE A 147 -16.07 7.48 18.15
CA PHE A 147 -15.58 8.20 19.32
C PHE A 147 -16.13 9.63 19.39
N PHE A 148 -16.11 10.36 18.28
CA PHE A 148 -16.65 11.71 18.19
C PHE A 148 -18.16 11.77 18.47
N PHE A 149 -18.95 10.86 17.88
CA PHE A 149 -20.38 10.78 18.16
C PHE A 149 -20.67 10.48 19.64
N HIS A 150 -19.89 9.58 20.25
CA HIS A 150 -20.04 9.29 21.67
C HIS A 150 -19.67 10.47 22.57
N LEU A 151 -18.62 11.23 22.23
CA LEU A 151 -18.26 12.46 22.95
C LEU A 151 -19.37 13.50 22.89
N LEU A 152 -20.00 13.67 21.73
CA LEU A 152 -21.15 14.57 21.56
C LEU A 152 -22.34 14.10 22.41
N LEU A 153 -22.62 12.80 22.44
CA LEU A 153 -23.74 12.24 23.21
C LEU A 153 -23.50 12.36 24.73
N LEU A 154 -22.25 12.26 25.17
CA LEU A 154 -21.81 12.50 26.55
C LEU A 154 -21.97 13.94 27.00
N SER A 155 -21.74 14.92 26.10
CA SER A 155 -22.07 16.32 26.39
C SER A 155 -23.57 16.53 26.65
N CYS A 156 -24.40 15.57 26.24
CA CYS A 156 -25.86 15.56 26.39
C CYS A 156 -26.41 14.58 27.46
N SER A 157 -25.62 13.71 28.13
CA SER A 157 -26.17 12.74 29.11
C SER A 157 -25.19 12.21 30.18
N ASN A 158 -25.72 11.95 31.38
CA ASN A 158 -24.97 11.77 32.64
C ASN A 158 -24.45 10.33 32.91
N VAL A 159 -23.20 10.25 33.37
CA VAL A 159 -22.40 9.20 34.08
C VAL A 159 -22.32 7.74 33.54
N TYR A 160 -23.36 7.11 32.97
CA TYR A 160 -23.30 5.67 32.60
C TYR A 160 -22.38 5.33 31.41
N HIS A 161 -21.92 6.34 30.66
CA HIS A 161 -21.12 6.16 29.43
C HIS A 161 -19.60 5.98 29.66
N MET A 162 -19.08 6.15 30.88
CA MET A 162 -17.64 6.13 31.15
C MET A 162 -16.99 4.75 30.95
N MET A 163 -17.73 3.65 31.18
CA MET A 163 -17.23 2.29 30.93
C MET A 163 -17.05 1.96 29.44
N ILE A 164 -17.90 2.52 28.56
CA ILE A 164 -17.78 2.36 27.11
C ILE A 164 -16.57 3.14 26.60
N LEU A 165 -16.36 4.36 27.11
CA LEU A 165 -15.19 5.18 26.80
C LEU A 165 -13.86 4.49 27.10
N LEU A 166 -13.74 3.76 28.23
CA LEU A 166 -12.51 3.03 28.55
C LEU A 166 -12.19 1.93 27.52
N LYS A 167 -13.23 1.28 26.97
CA LYS A 167 -13.09 0.22 25.96
C LYS A 167 -12.72 0.80 24.58
N GLU A 168 -13.30 1.93 24.23
CA GLU A 168 -13.01 2.70 23.00
C GLU A 168 -11.61 3.35 23.06
N LEU A 169 -11.24 3.95 24.19
CA LEU A 169 -9.89 4.50 24.43
C LEU A 169 -8.81 3.41 24.34
N HIS A 170 -9.07 2.23 24.90
CA HIS A 170 -8.15 1.10 24.73
C HIS A 170 -8.04 0.65 23.27
N ASN A 171 -9.12 0.75 22.48
CA ASN A 171 -9.09 0.44 21.06
C ASN A 171 -8.30 1.51 20.27
N LEU A 172 -8.52 2.79 20.55
CA LEU A 172 -7.76 3.91 20.00
C LEU A 172 -6.27 3.83 20.37
N MET A 173 -5.94 3.48 21.62
CA MET A 173 -4.56 3.28 22.07
C MET A 173 -3.83 2.20 21.27
N LYS A 174 -4.52 1.12 20.88
CA LYS A 174 -3.96 0.10 19.97
C LYS A 174 -3.62 0.67 18.60
N TYR A 175 -4.44 1.58 18.08
CA TYR A 175 -4.19 2.22 16.79
C TYR A 175 -3.05 3.26 16.86
N THR A 176 -2.89 3.98 17.97
CA THR A 176 -1.76 4.91 18.18
C THR A 176 -0.45 4.22 18.50
N MET A 177 -0.42 3.09 19.22
CA MET A 177 0.82 2.34 19.46
C MET A 177 1.33 1.58 18.23
N MET A 178 0.46 1.28 17.26
CA MET A 178 0.84 0.72 15.96
C MET A 178 1.41 1.75 14.96
N ILE A 179 1.64 3.00 15.42
CA ILE A 179 2.36 4.02 14.67
C ILE A 179 3.84 3.96 15.07
N TRP A 180 4.51 2.87 14.72
CA TRP A 180 5.98 2.81 14.66
C TRP A 180 6.36 1.99 13.44
N ILE A 181 6.88 2.70 12.43
CA ILE A 181 7.84 2.17 11.46
C ILE A 181 9.23 2.41 12.04
#